data_AF-A0A388PSU3-F1
#
_entry.id   AF-A0A388PSU3-F1
#
_cell.length_a   1.000
_cell.length_b   1.000
_cell.length_c   1.000
_cell.angle_alpha   90.00
_cell.angle_beta   90.00
_cell.angle_gamma   90.00
#
_symmetry.space_group_name_H-M   'P 1'
#
loop_
_entity.id
_entity.type
_entity.pdbx_description
1 polymer ?
#
loop_
_entity_poly.entity_id
_entity_poly.type
_entity_poly.pdbx_seq_one_letter_code
_entity_poly.pdbx_strand_id
1 'polypeptide(L)'
;MNTMPLNKTDRMRGALWGMFVGDALAMPVHWYYSIATLWQDFGQIKDYQAPKAHHPNSIMSLANTSKAGRGTQEGDIVGGVILKGKKHHWGPANRHYHQGMQAGENTLNLLCARVLLRSLNATGDYDPADFLREYISFMTEPDRHNDTYAESYHRDFFANYAKGIHPEKCAGAEGHDTASIGGLVSLPILIIASLSEGNLTTTNTKALNHQRLTHRSPSLEIYSSELSALVFNIFHDTNPNIEELACAAASRLGFPAAKVVASVRSKQSSDCDVIGGILSSACYVDQSFPSVLYLASRYSNNFEAALIANTNVGGDNCHRGAVLGAILGSSLGFEAIPKRWIDGLIAHDELNNEIETFIKRFE
;
A
#
# COMPACT_ATOMS: atom_id res chain seq x y z
N MET A 1 0.57 -25.87 -21.18
CA MET A 1 0.69 -26.81 -20.06
C MET A 1 -0.49 -26.56 -19.14
N ASN A 2 -1.27 -27.58 -18.78
CA ASN A 2 -2.33 -27.45 -17.77
C ASN A 2 -1.66 -27.18 -16.43
N THR A 3 -1.48 -25.91 -16.08
CA THR A 3 -1.12 -25.51 -14.72
C THR A 3 -2.32 -25.86 -13.84
N MET A 4 -2.11 -26.68 -12.81
CA MET A 4 -3.17 -26.94 -11.83
C MET A 4 -3.66 -25.60 -11.24
N PRO A 5 -4.96 -25.48 -10.90
CA PRO A 5 -5.47 -24.27 -10.26
C PRO A 5 -4.66 -23.95 -9.01
N LEU A 6 -4.31 -22.67 -8.81
CA LEU A 6 -3.61 -22.24 -7.62
C LEU A 6 -4.45 -22.55 -6.38
N ASN A 7 -3.83 -23.22 -5.40
CA ASN A 7 -4.47 -23.47 -4.12
C ASN A 7 -4.52 -22.20 -3.27
N LYS A 8 -5.38 -22.18 -2.25
CA LYS A 8 -5.56 -21.03 -1.36
C LYS A 8 -4.25 -20.58 -0.71
N THR A 9 -3.45 -21.52 -0.21
CA THR A 9 -2.13 -21.27 0.40
C THR A 9 -1.20 -20.48 -0.54
N ASP A 10 -1.13 -20.85 -1.82
CA ASP A 10 -0.27 -20.17 -2.79
C ASP A 10 -0.78 -18.78 -3.14
N ARG A 11 -2.10 -18.60 -3.22
CA ARG A 11 -2.72 -17.26 -3.36
C ARG A 11 -2.42 -16.37 -2.17
N MET A 12 -2.53 -16.88 -0.94
CA MET A 12 -2.19 -16.14 0.28
C MET A 12 -0.73 -15.72 0.26
N ARG A 13 0.17 -16.66 -0.04
CA ARG A 13 1.62 -16.42 -0.11
C ARG A 13 1.96 -15.36 -1.16
N GLY A 14 1.43 -15.51 -2.39
CA GLY A 14 1.62 -14.56 -3.46
C GLY A 14 1.10 -13.17 -3.11
N ALA A 15 -0.07 -13.07 -2.48
CA ALA A 15 -0.63 -11.78 -2.07
C ALA A 15 0.29 -11.06 -1.07
N LEU A 16 0.67 -11.75 0.00
CA LEU A 16 1.45 -11.16 1.09
C LEU A 16 2.84 -10.75 0.61
N TRP A 17 3.58 -11.64 -0.05
CA TRP A 17 4.88 -11.28 -0.64
C TRP A 17 4.74 -10.17 -1.69
N GLY A 18 3.68 -10.22 -2.50
CA GLY A 18 3.44 -9.22 -3.52
C GLY A 18 3.28 -7.81 -2.95
N MET A 19 2.65 -7.66 -1.78
CA MET A 19 2.55 -6.37 -1.08
C MET A 19 3.94 -5.81 -0.73
N PHE A 20 4.78 -6.62 -0.06
CA PHE A 20 6.12 -6.22 0.35
C PHE A 20 7.03 -5.93 -0.83
N VAL A 21 6.94 -6.74 -1.88
CA VAL A 21 7.71 -6.52 -3.10
C VAL A 21 7.30 -5.24 -3.81
N GLY A 22 5.99 -4.99 -3.97
CA GLY A 22 5.47 -3.83 -4.70
C GLY A 22 5.78 -2.49 -4.04
N ASP A 23 5.73 -2.43 -2.72
CA ASP A 23 6.11 -1.24 -1.96
C ASP A 23 7.62 -0.96 -2.02
N ALA A 24 8.46 -1.98 -1.75
CA ALA A 24 9.92 -1.82 -1.76
C ALA A 24 10.47 -1.47 -3.15
N LEU A 25 9.85 -1.98 -4.23
CA LEU A 25 10.27 -1.67 -5.60
C LEU A 25 10.02 -0.20 -5.95
N ALA A 26 8.91 0.35 -5.44
CA ALA A 26 8.46 1.69 -5.74
C ALA A 26 9.10 2.77 -4.84
N MET A 27 9.54 2.40 -3.63
CA MET A 27 10.12 3.27 -2.60
C MET A 27 11.14 4.33 -3.10
N PRO A 28 12.15 4.01 -3.93
CA PRO A 28 13.13 5.00 -4.37
C PRO A 28 12.56 6.17 -5.18
N VAL A 29 11.37 6.00 -5.77
CA VAL A 29 10.73 7.00 -6.63
C VAL A 29 9.35 7.40 -6.11
N HIS A 30 9.10 7.19 -4.82
CA HIS A 30 7.85 7.58 -4.19
C HIS A 30 7.63 9.08 -4.30
N TRP A 31 6.52 9.47 -4.90
CA TRP A 31 6.11 10.85 -5.19
C TRP A 31 6.97 11.64 -6.18
N TYR A 32 7.69 10.95 -7.06
CA TYR A 32 8.16 11.57 -8.32
C TYR A 32 6.98 11.82 -9.24
N TYR A 33 6.59 13.08 -9.44
CA TYR A 33 5.48 13.45 -10.32
C TYR A 33 5.94 13.75 -11.75
N SER A 34 7.23 14.05 -11.93
CA SER A 34 7.84 14.22 -13.25
C SER A 34 8.58 12.95 -13.67
N ILE A 35 8.06 12.27 -14.70
CA ILE A 35 8.67 11.06 -15.26
C ILE A 35 10.05 11.36 -15.86
N ALA A 36 10.23 12.55 -16.43
CA ALA A 36 11.53 12.97 -16.95
C ALA A 36 12.59 13.04 -15.84
N THR A 37 12.24 13.59 -14.67
CA THR A 37 13.17 13.63 -13.53
C THR A 37 13.39 12.25 -12.92
N LEU A 38 12.35 11.42 -12.86
CA LEU A 38 12.46 10.03 -12.42
C LEU A 38 13.49 9.27 -13.26
N TRP A 39 13.38 9.37 -14.58
CA TRP A 39 14.32 8.71 -15.51
C TRP A 39 15.71 9.32 -15.49
N GLN A 40 15.84 10.63 -15.25
CA GLN A 40 17.15 11.25 -15.09
C GLN A 40 17.89 10.71 -13.86
N ASP A 41 17.19 10.50 -12.75
CA ASP A 41 17.82 10.10 -11.49
C ASP A 41 18.04 8.58 -11.36
N PHE A 42 17.16 7.78 -11.98
CA PHE A 42 17.14 6.32 -11.80
C PHE A 42 17.10 5.50 -13.10
N GLY A 43 16.88 6.14 -14.26
CA GLY A 43 16.51 5.44 -15.48
C GLY A 43 15.16 4.73 -15.33
N GLN A 44 15.02 3.57 -15.96
CA GLN A 44 13.86 2.70 -15.73
C GLN A 44 14.16 1.76 -14.57
N ILE A 45 13.36 1.84 -13.50
CA ILE A 45 13.52 0.97 -12.34
C ILE A 45 12.97 -0.42 -12.67
N LYS A 46 13.79 -1.45 -12.46
CA LYS A 46 13.44 -2.87 -12.63
C LYS A 46 13.77 -3.73 -11.43
N ASP A 47 14.48 -3.17 -10.46
CA ASP A 47 14.96 -3.80 -9.24
C ASP A 47 15.07 -2.76 -8.13
N TYR A 48 15.21 -3.23 -6.89
CA TYR A 48 15.32 -2.35 -5.73
C TYR A 48 16.50 -1.38 -5.85
N GLN A 49 16.24 -0.13 -5.49
CA GLN A 49 17.25 0.90 -5.35
C GLN A 49 17.01 1.67 -4.06
N ALA A 50 18.07 2.22 -3.49
CA ALA A 50 17.95 3.17 -2.38
C ALA A 50 17.45 4.52 -2.93
N PRO A 51 16.67 5.29 -2.15
CA PRO A 51 16.25 6.62 -2.52
C PRO A 51 17.47 7.55 -2.62
N LYS A 52 17.44 8.49 -3.58
CA LYS A 52 18.43 9.57 -3.61
C LYS A 52 18.19 10.49 -2.43
N ALA A 53 19.24 11.20 -1.98
CA ALA A 53 19.08 12.21 -0.93
C ALA A 53 18.23 13.41 -1.40
N HIS A 54 18.34 13.77 -2.68
CA HIS A 54 17.55 14.81 -3.32
C HIS A 54 16.27 14.22 -3.93
N HIS A 55 15.15 14.91 -3.76
CA HIS A 55 13.86 14.56 -4.34
C HIS A 55 13.16 15.83 -4.88
N PRO A 56 12.92 15.93 -6.20
CA PRO A 56 12.50 17.17 -6.86
C PRO A 56 11.09 17.64 -6.48
N ASN A 57 10.22 16.72 -6.07
CA ASN A 57 8.85 17.04 -5.66
C ASN A 57 8.61 16.88 -4.15
N SER A 58 9.67 16.96 -3.33
CA SER A 58 9.48 16.83 -1.87
C SER A 58 8.75 18.01 -1.28
N ILE A 59 7.61 17.75 -0.65
CA ILE A 59 6.84 18.75 0.12
C ILE A 59 7.02 18.59 1.63
N MET A 60 7.97 17.76 2.07
CA MET A 60 8.16 17.45 3.50
C MET A 60 8.45 18.71 4.34
N SER A 61 9.14 19.71 3.75
CA SER A 61 9.39 21.02 4.37
C SER A 61 8.14 21.88 4.56
N LEU A 62 7.05 21.55 3.87
CA LEU A 62 5.77 22.23 3.96
C LEU A 62 4.79 21.49 4.88
N ALA A 63 5.11 20.27 5.31
CA ALA A 63 4.24 19.43 6.11
C ALA A 63 4.24 19.86 7.59
N ASN A 64 3.06 19.82 8.21
CA ASN A 64 2.90 20.15 9.62
C ASN A 64 3.44 19.01 10.51
N THR A 65 4.27 19.32 11.50
CA THR A 65 4.86 18.32 12.41
C THR A 65 4.03 18.06 13.68
N SER A 66 2.90 18.76 13.87
CA SER A 66 1.95 18.55 14.98
C SER A 66 0.65 17.86 14.59
N LYS A 67 0.28 17.83 13.30
CA LYS A 67 -1.00 17.29 12.81
C LYS A 67 -0.97 17.05 11.29
N ALA A 68 -2.09 16.63 10.71
CA ALA A 68 -2.29 16.46 9.28
C ALA A 68 -2.08 17.74 8.46
N GLY A 69 -1.81 17.55 7.16
CA GLY A 69 -1.72 18.62 6.19
C GLY A 69 -0.45 19.46 6.27
N ARG A 70 -0.49 20.62 5.60
CA ARG A 70 0.61 21.59 5.54
C ARG A 70 0.60 22.53 6.76
N GLY A 71 1.77 23.05 7.15
CA GLY A 71 1.86 23.97 8.28
C GLY A 71 3.28 24.20 8.77
N THR A 72 3.40 24.62 10.03
CA THR A 72 4.70 24.90 10.67
C THR A 72 5.35 23.61 11.17
N GLN A 73 6.67 23.68 11.39
CA GLN A 73 7.47 22.59 11.95
C GLN A 73 7.76 22.77 13.44
N GLU A 74 7.03 23.67 14.12
CA GLU A 74 7.17 23.91 15.56
C GLU A 74 6.62 22.75 16.40
N GLY A 75 5.66 22.00 15.85
CA GLY A 75 5.03 20.85 16.48
C GLY A 75 5.97 19.68 16.75
N ASP A 76 5.64 18.86 17.75
CA ASP A 76 6.52 17.78 18.24
C ASP A 76 5.96 16.36 18.10
N ILE A 77 4.82 16.21 17.39
CA ILE A 77 4.31 14.87 17.07
C ILE A 77 5.35 14.12 16.24
N VAL A 78 5.84 14.73 15.16
CA VAL A 78 7.05 14.26 14.48
C VAL A 78 8.28 14.71 15.26
N GLY A 79 9.09 13.76 15.70
CA GLY A 79 10.36 13.99 16.42
C GLY A 79 10.30 13.62 17.90
N GLY A 80 9.21 13.97 18.58
CA GLY A 80 9.01 13.69 20.01
C GLY A 80 8.12 12.48 20.29
N VAL A 81 6.98 12.38 19.58
CA VAL A 81 6.01 11.28 19.78
C VAL A 81 6.28 10.12 18.83
N ILE A 82 6.28 10.39 17.52
CA ILE A 82 6.59 9.43 16.45
C ILE A 82 7.82 9.88 15.67
N LEU A 83 8.43 8.98 14.91
CA LEU A 83 9.65 9.28 14.13
C LEU A 83 10.74 9.92 15.01
N LYS A 84 10.95 9.35 16.21
CA LYS A 84 11.83 9.92 17.23
C LYS A 84 13.23 10.19 16.69
N GLY A 85 13.72 11.41 16.90
CA GLY A 85 15.03 11.86 16.39
C GLY A 85 15.09 12.23 14.90
N LYS A 86 14.03 12.02 14.12
CA LYS A 86 14.05 12.21 12.65
C LYS A 86 13.48 13.54 12.17
N LYS A 87 12.99 14.40 13.07
CA LYS A 87 12.41 15.73 12.73
C LYS A 87 13.35 16.61 11.91
N HIS A 88 14.66 16.50 12.13
CA HIS A 88 15.67 17.24 11.38
C HIS A 88 15.71 16.90 9.87
N HIS A 89 15.07 15.80 9.45
CA HIS A 89 14.85 15.51 8.04
C HIS A 89 13.69 16.29 7.41
N TRP A 90 12.75 16.81 8.19
CA TRP A 90 11.56 17.41 7.62
C TRP A 90 11.77 18.83 7.10
N GLY A 91 12.67 19.61 7.71
CA GLY A 91 12.89 21.02 7.35
C GLY A 91 13.59 21.28 6.00
N PRO A 92 14.67 20.55 5.67
CA PRO A 92 15.41 20.81 4.44
C PRO A 92 14.54 20.61 3.18
N ALA A 93 14.60 21.59 2.26
CA ALA A 93 13.92 21.49 0.98
C ALA A 93 14.49 20.34 0.14
N ASN A 94 13.64 19.71 -0.67
CA ASN A 94 14.02 18.64 -1.59
C ASN A 94 14.69 17.43 -0.92
N ARG A 95 14.55 17.25 0.39
CA ARG A 95 14.97 16.00 1.04
C ARG A 95 13.96 14.90 0.71
N HIS A 96 14.46 13.74 0.33
CA HIS A 96 13.61 12.59 0.05
C HIS A 96 12.78 12.20 1.28
N TYR A 97 11.54 11.77 1.04
CA TYR A 97 10.60 11.35 2.10
C TYR A 97 11.14 10.17 2.91
N HIS A 98 11.80 9.25 2.22
CA HIS A 98 12.43 8.03 2.76
C HIS A 98 13.95 8.17 2.98
N GLN A 99 14.41 9.33 3.46
CA GLN A 99 15.83 9.62 3.59
C GLN A 99 16.56 8.56 4.42
N GLY A 100 17.60 7.96 3.83
CA GLY A 100 18.48 7.00 4.52
C GLY A 100 17.99 5.55 4.50
N MET A 101 16.82 5.27 3.91
CA MET A 101 16.40 3.90 3.66
C MET A 101 17.30 3.20 2.63
N GLN A 102 17.35 1.87 2.69
CA GLN A 102 18.14 1.01 1.81
C GLN A 102 17.26 0.39 0.72
N ALA A 103 17.90 -0.08 -0.35
CA ALA A 103 17.23 -0.87 -1.38
C ALA A 103 16.58 -2.11 -0.72
N GLY A 104 15.29 -2.33 -0.97
CA GLY A 104 14.56 -3.48 -0.42
C GLY A 104 13.90 -3.22 0.94
N GLU A 105 13.99 -2.01 1.50
CA GLU A 105 13.18 -1.63 2.67
C GLU A 105 11.75 -1.23 2.29
N ASN A 106 10.81 -1.52 3.19
CA ASN A 106 9.41 -1.13 3.06
C ASN A 106 9.09 0.19 3.74
N THR A 107 8.15 0.95 3.16
CA THR A 107 7.69 2.25 3.66
C THR A 107 6.78 2.11 4.87
N LEU A 108 6.62 3.20 5.63
CA LEU A 108 5.95 3.19 6.93
C LEU A 108 4.52 2.61 6.91
N ASN A 109 3.72 2.94 5.90
CA ASN A 109 2.35 2.45 5.82
C ASN A 109 2.30 0.92 5.70
N LEU A 110 3.19 0.34 4.89
CA LEU A 110 3.27 -1.12 4.78
C LEU A 110 3.89 -1.76 6.03
N LEU A 111 4.83 -1.09 6.70
CA LEU A 111 5.32 -1.57 8.00
C LEU A 111 4.20 -1.58 9.06
N CYS A 112 3.26 -0.63 9.02
CA CYS A 112 2.07 -0.66 9.86
C CYS A 112 1.10 -1.79 9.45
N ALA A 113 0.98 -2.11 8.16
CA ALA A 113 0.27 -3.31 7.73
C ALA A 113 0.94 -4.60 8.22
N ARG A 114 2.28 -4.64 8.31
CA ARG A 114 3.03 -5.74 8.94
C ARG A 114 2.80 -5.83 10.45
N VAL A 115 2.52 -4.71 11.14
CA VAL A 115 2.05 -4.75 12.53
C VAL A 115 0.72 -5.50 12.63
N LEU A 116 -0.23 -5.24 11.72
CA LEU A 116 -1.49 -6.00 11.65
C LEU A 116 -1.25 -7.49 11.38
N LEU A 117 -0.37 -7.85 10.45
CA LEU A 117 0.02 -9.24 10.18
C LEU A 117 0.49 -9.95 11.46
N ARG A 118 1.37 -9.31 12.22
CA ARG A 118 1.91 -9.84 13.47
C ARG A 118 0.85 -9.93 14.58
N SER A 119 -0.03 -8.94 14.68
CA SER A 119 -1.17 -8.97 15.62
C SER A 119 -2.07 -10.18 15.34
N LEU A 120 -2.48 -10.37 14.08
CA LEU A 120 -3.26 -11.56 13.65
C LEU A 120 -2.55 -12.87 13.95
N ASN A 121 -1.22 -12.92 13.77
CA ASN A 121 -0.41 -14.08 14.13
C ASN A 121 -0.34 -14.32 15.64
N ALA A 122 -0.36 -13.28 16.47
CA ALA A 122 -0.28 -13.42 17.92
C ALA A 122 -1.63 -13.88 18.50
N THR A 123 -2.73 -13.27 18.05
CA THR A 123 -4.08 -13.49 18.58
C THR A 123 -4.78 -14.69 17.95
N GLY A 124 -4.48 -15.00 16.69
CA GLY A 124 -5.18 -16.02 15.90
C GLY A 124 -6.55 -15.59 15.36
N ASP A 125 -6.99 -14.35 15.60
CA ASP A 125 -8.18 -13.74 15.04
C ASP A 125 -8.02 -12.21 15.02
N TYR A 126 -8.90 -11.50 14.32
CA TYR A 126 -8.87 -10.05 14.27
C TYR A 126 -9.26 -9.42 15.62
N ASP A 127 -8.27 -8.78 16.27
CA ASP A 127 -8.46 -7.98 17.48
C ASP A 127 -8.04 -6.52 17.22
N PRO A 128 -8.99 -5.57 17.13
CA PRO A 128 -8.67 -4.16 16.89
C PRO A 128 -7.92 -3.50 18.05
N ALA A 129 -8.14 -3.94 19.29
CA ALA A 129 -7.47 -3.38 20.46
C ALA A 129 -6.01 -3.83 20.51
N ASP A 130 -5.75 -5.11 20.17
CA ASP A 130 -4.40 -5.63 20.02
C ASP A 130 -3.63 -4.88 18.93
N PHE A 131 -4.22 -4.74 17.73
CA PHE A 131 -3.61 -3.96 16.64
C PHE A 131 -3.28 -2.53 17.07
N LEU A 132 -4.21 -1.81 17.71
CA LEU A 132 -3.96 -0.43 18.15
C LEU A 132 -2.82 -0.34 19.17
N ARG A 133 -2.75 -1.29 20.10
CA ARG A 133 -1.66 -1.34 21.10
C ARG A 133 -0.31 -1.53 20.41
N GLU A 134 -0.21 -2.49 19.48
CA GLU A 134 1.03 -2.77 18.75
C GLU A 134 1.38 -1.63 17.78
N TYR A 135 0.40 -1.01 17.13
CA TYR A 135 0.59 0.15 16.25
C TYR A 135 1.11 1.37 17.03
N ILE A 136 0.56 1.63 18.22
CA ILE A 136 1.04 2.71 19.11
C ILE A 136 2.47 2.42 19.57
N SER A 137 2.76 1.19 20.04
CA SER A 137 4.12 0.79 20.44
C SER A 137 5.09 0.97 19.26
N PHE A 138 4.76 0.43 18.08
CA PHE A 138 5.60 0.49 16.89
C PHE A 138 5.92 1.92 16.46
N MET A 139 4.95 2.83 16.54
CA MET A 139 5.12 4.22 16.10
C MET A 139 5.79 5.11 17.13
N THR A 140 5.68 4.80 18.43
CA THR A 140 6.16 5.65 19.52
C THR A 140 7.45 5.17 20.16
N GLU A 141 7.83 3.91 19.99
CA GLU A 141 9.14 3.42 20.43
C GLU A 141 10.25 3.87 19.46
N PRO A 142 11.44 4.22 19.96
CA PRO A 142 12.55 4.60 19.10
C PRO A 142 13.04 3.42 18.26
N ASP A 143 13.61 3.73 17.09
CA ASP A 143 14.38 2.80 16.25
C ASP A 143 13.65 1.52 15.80
N ARG A 144 12.31 1.56 15.69
CA ARG A 144 11.50 0.44 15.18
C ARG A 144 11.49 0.31 13.66
N HIS A 145 11.87 1.37 12.94
CA HIS A 145 11.94 1.40 11.47
C HIS A 145 12.85 2.55 10.98
N ASN A 146 13.30 2.48 9.72
CA ASN A 146 14.20 3.50 9.13
C ASN A 146 13.49 4.64 8.40
N ASP A 147 12.22 4.49 8.02
CA ASP A 147 11.49 5.56 7.31
C ASP A 147 11.48 6.90 8.08
N THR A 148 11.63 8.00 7.32
CA THR A 148 11.65 9.36 7.83
C THR A 148 10.35 10.11 7.59
N TYR A 149 9.40 9.53 6.86
CA TYR A 149 8.13 10.18 6.58
C TYR A 149 6.95 9.42 7.19
N ALA A 150 5.95 10.17 7.64
CA ALA A 150 4.69 9.64 8.14
C ALA A 150 3.56 10.46 7.54
N GLU A 151 2.58 9.80 6.91
CA GLU A 151 1.43 10.45 6.30
C GLU A 151 0.58 11.25 7.29
N SER A 152 -0.27 12.11 6.75
CA SER A 152 -1.14 13.00 7.54
C SER A 152 -2.01 12.25 8.55
N TYR A 153 -2.55 11.07 8.18
CA TYR A 153 -3.41 10.30 9.09
C TYR A 153 -2.65 9.79 10.32
N HIS A 154 -1.37 9.39 10.16
CA HIS A 154 -0.52 9.02 11.28
C HIS A 154 -0.32 10.22 12.21
N ARG A 155 0.02 11.39 11.66
CA ARG A 155 0.24 12.61 12.44
C ARG A 155 -1.03 13.03 13.20
N ASP A 156 -2.20 12.96 12.57
CA ASP A 156 -3.48 13.25 13.24
C ASP A 156 -3.83 12.24 14.32
N PHE A 157 -3.63 10.94 14.06
CA PHE A 157 -3.82 9.90 15.06
C PHE A 157 -3.00 10.20 16.31
N PHE A 158 -1.70 10.46 16.15
CA PHE A 158 -0.83 10.70 17.29
C PHE A 158 -0.99 12.09 17.92
N ALA A 159 -1.48 13.09 17.17
CA ALA A 159 -1.88 14.38 17.73
C ALA A 159 -3.09 14.24 18.68
N ASN A 160 -4.03 13.34 18.37
CA ASN A 160 -5.15 13.03 19.24
C ASN A 160 -4.72 12.15 20.42
N TYR A 161 -3.89 11.14 20.17
CA TYR A 161 -3.36 10.27 21.22
C TYR A 161 -2.57 11.07 22.27
N ALA A 162 -1.71 12.00 21.84
CA ALA A 162 -0.94 12.88 22.73
C ALA A 162 -1.81 13.79 23.62
N LYS A 163 -3.09 14.00 23.26
CA LYS A 163 -4.09 14.72 24.08
C LYS A 163 -4.84 13.82 25.07
N GLY A 164 -4.49 12.53 25.14
CA GLY A 164 -5.17 11.55 25.98
C GLY A 164 -6.49 11.02 25.40
N ILE A 165 -6.73 11.19 24.10
CA ILE A 165 -7.89 10.57 23.43
C ILE A 165 -7.65 9.06 23.35
N HIS A 166 -8.70 8.28 23.63
CA HIS A 166 -8.63 6.83 23.57
C HIS A 166 -8.24 6.35 22.14
N PRO A 167 -7.37 5.34 21.98
CA PRO A 167 -6.84 4.91 20.67
C PRO A 167 -7.88 4.71 19.55
N GLU A 168 -9.01 4.07 19.84
CA GLU A 168 -10.14 3.77 18.95
C GLU A 168 -10.84 5.03 18.44
N LYS A 169 -10.55 6.18 19.08
CA LYS A 169 -11.09 7.50 18.76
C LYS A 169 -10.02 8.46 18.22
N CYS A 170 -8.79 7.99 18.00
CA CYS A 170 -7.68 8.85 17.58
C CYS A 170 -7.67 9.16 16.08
N ALA A 171 -8.28 8.34 15.22
CA ALA A 171 -8.41 8.66 13.80
C ALA A 171 -8.90 10.11 13.60
N GLY A 172 -8.18 10.85 12.77
CA GLY A 172 -8.46 12.25 12.49
C GLY A 172 -9.85 12.47 11.90
N ALA A 173 -10.29 13.74 11.91
CA ALA A 173 -11.44 14.12 11.12
C ALA A 173 -11.10 13.97 9.63
N GLU A 174 -12.10 13.67 8.81
CA GLU A 174 -11.90 13.57 7.36
C GLU A 174 -11.35 14.90 6.81
N GLY A 175 -10.23 14.79 6.10
CA GLY A 175 -9.56 15.88 5.40
C GLY A 175 -9.27 15.51 3.95
N HIS A 176 -8.64 16.44 3.23
CA HIS A 176 -8.37 16.31 1.79
C HIS A 176 -7.51 15.09 1.39
N ASP A 177 -6.79 14.50 2.33
CA ASP A 177 -5.83 13.41 2.14
C ASP A 177 -6.19 12.17 2.97
N THR A 178 -7.36 12.14 3.62
CA THR A 178 -7.85 10.94 4.32
C THR A 178 -8.32 9.87 3.35
N ALA A 179 -9.02 10.27 2.28
CA ALA A 179 -9.45 9.35 1.22
C ALA A 179 -8.30 9.10 0.22
N SER A 180 -7.28 8.38 0.67
CA SER A 180 -6.09 8.06 -0.12
C SER A 180 -5.90 6.55 -0.29
N ILE A 181 -5.10 6.14 -1.28
CA ILE A 181 -4.71 4.73 -1.47
C ILE A 181 -3.94 4.17 -0.26
N GLY A 182 -3.26 5.02 0.52
CA GLY A 182 -2.60 4.63 1.76
C GLY A 182 -3.56 3.93 2.74
N GLY A 183 -4.82 4.34 2.76
CA GLY A 183 -5.87 3.72 3.57
C GLY A 183 -6.29 2.30 3.14
N LEU A 184 -5.87 1.84 1.95
CA LEU A 184 -6.13 0.49 1.46
C LEU A 184 -4.99 -0.50 1.76
N VAL A 185 -3.81 -0.03 2.16
CA VAL A 185 -2.57 -0.83 2.22
C VAL A 185 -2.68 -2.02 3.18
N SER A 186 -3.32 -1.88 4.34
CA SER A 186 -3.45 -2.97 5.30
C SER A 186 -4.61 -3.93 5.01
N LEU A 187 -5.56 -3.52 4.15
CA LEU A 187 -6.81 -4.25 3.96
C LEU A 187 -6.63 -5.65 3.35
N PRO A 188 -5.74 -5.89 2.35
CA PRO A 188 -5.57 -7.23 1.80
C PRO A 188 -5.25 -8.28 2.86
N ILE A 189 -4.44 -7.94 3.87
CA ILE A 189 -4.09 -8.87 4.97
C ILE A 189 -5.34 -9.26 5.75
N LEU A 190 -6.14 -8.27 6.16
CA LEU A 190 -7.35 -8.53 6.94
C LEU A 190 -8.45 -9.22 6.14
N ILE A 191 -8.60 -8.84 4.87
CA ILE A 191 -9.54 -9.48 3.95
C ILE A 191 -9.20 -10.97 3.85
N ILE A 192 -7.92 -11.29 3.58
CA ILE A 192 -7.45 -12.68 3.46
C ILE A 192 -7.66 -13.45 4.76
N ALA A 193 -7.36 -12.86 5.92
CA ALA A 193 -7.58 -13.47 7.23
C ALA A 193 -9.07 -13.79 7.50
N SER A 194 -9.99 -13.06 6.86
CA SER A 194 -11.43 -13.19 7.08
C SER A 194 -12.12 -14.11 6.06
N LEU A 195 -11.41 -14.63 5.05
CA LEU A 195 -12.00 -15.42 3.98
C LEU A 195 -12.57 -16.77 4.44
N SER A 196 -12.05 -17.34 5.53
CA SER A 196 -12.54 -18.62 6.09
C SER A 196 -14.01 -18.57 6.52
N GLU A 197 -14.56 -17.38 6.74
CA GLU A 197 -15.96 -17.17 7.08
C GLU A 197 -16.89 -17.33 5.87
N GLY A 198 -16.36 -17.35 4.64
CA GLY A 198 -17.13 -17.54 3.40
C GLY A 198 -18.20 -16.48 3.13
N ASN A 199 -18.12 -15.31 3.80
CA ASN A 199 -19.13 -14.26 3.74
C ASN A 199 -18.50 -12.89 3.46
N LEU A 200 -18.83 -12.34 2.29
CA LEU A 200 -18.33 -11.03 1.85
C LEU A 200 -18.78 -9.90 2.78
N THR A 201 -20.00 -9.94 3.32
CA THR A 201 -20.50 -8.91 4.24
C THR A 201 -19.68 -8.89 5.53
N THR A 202 -19.34 -10.05 6.10
CA THR A 202 -18.52 -10.11 7.31
C THR A 202 -17.08 -9.67 7.03
N THR A 203 -16.51 -10.12 5.90
CA THR A 203 -15.19 -9.69 5.42
C THR A 203 -15.13 -8.16 5.27
N ASN A 204 -16.12 -7.57 4.60
CA ASN A 204 -16.25 -6.11 4.46
C ASN A 204 -16.36 -5.43 5.82
N THR A 205 -17.18 -5.96 6.72
CA THR A 205 -17.38 -5.38 8.05
C THR A 205 -16.06 -5.32 8.84
N LYS A 206 -15.28 -6.41 8.85
CA LYS A 206 -13.95 -6.43 9.50
C LYS A 206 -13.00 -5.42 8.84
N ALA A 207 -12.91 -5.41 7.50
CA ALA A 207 -12.05 -4.48 6.75
C ALA A 207 -12.38 -3.00 7.04
N LEU A 208 -13.67 -2.63 6.99
CA LEU A 208 -14.10 -1.25 7.25
C LEU A 208 -13.91 -0.85 8.72
N ASN A 209 -14.15 -1.77 9.67
CA ASN A 209 -13.89 -1.51 11.08
C ASN A 209 -12.40 -1.25 11.34
N HIS A 210 -11.51 -2.01 10.70
CA HIS A 210 -10.07 -1.77 10.77
C HIS A 210 -9.67 -0.43 10.16
N GLN A 211 -10.18 -0.12 8.97
CA GLN A 211 -9.90 1.15 8.31
C GLN A 211 -10.26 2.34 9.21
N ARG A 212 -11.43 2.32 9.86
CA ARG A 212 -11.91 3.40 10.74
C ARG A 212 -11.04 3.68 11.96
N LEU A 213 -10.12 2.77 12.31
CA LEU A 213 -9.15 2.97 13.40
C LEU A 213 -8.14 4.07 13.06
N THR A 214 -7.88 4.30 11.77
CA THR A 214 -6.89 5.28 11.28
C THR A 214 -7.46 6.25 10.24
N HIS A 215 -8.42 5.80 9.43
CA HIS A 215 -9.04 6.53 8.34
C HIS A 215 -10.58 6.54 8.48
N ARG A 216 -11.14 7.68 8.85
CA ARG A 216 -12.60 7.88 8.90
C ARG A 216 -13.04 8.67 7.67
N SER A 217 -13.41 7.96 6.61
CA SER A 217 -13.85 8.57 5.36
C SER A 217 -14.90 7.69 4.67
N PRO A 218 -16.17 8.12 4.57
CA PRO A 218 -17.20 7.42 3.81
C PRO A 218 -16.82 7.26 2.33
N SER A 219 -16.09 8.23 1.76
CA SER A 219 -15.59 8.13 0.39
C SER A 219 -14.63 6.96 0.24
N LEU A 220 -13.66 6.83 1.15
CA LEU A 220 -12.70 5.72 1.14
C LEU A 220 -13.38 4.35 1.28
N GLU A 221 -14.40 4.23 2.14
CA GLU A 221 -15.11 2.97 2.38
C GLU A 221 -15.75 2.35 1.12
N ILE A 222 -16.10 3.16 0.12
CA ILE A 222 -16.60 2.68 -1.19
C ILE A 222 -15.50 1.86 -1.89
N TYR A 223 -14.28 2.40 -1.95
CA TYR A 223 -13.13 1.75 -2.59
C TYR A 223 -12.63 0.54 -1.79
N SER A 224 -12.67 0.62 -0.46
CA SER A 224 -12.32 -0.47 0.44
C SER A 224 -13.24 -1.67 0.28
N SER A 225 -14.55 -1.41 0.15
CA SER A 225 -15.55 -2.46 -0.10
C SER A 225 -15.33 -3.12 -1.47
N GLU A 226 -14.95 -2.33 -2.48
CA GLU A 226 -14.64 -2.85 -3.81
C GLU A 226 -13.35 -3.69 -3.83
N LEU A 227 -12.30 -3.25 -3.14
CA LEU A 227 -11.08 -4.05 -2.95
C LEU A 227 -11.39 -5.38 -2.25
N SER A 228 -12.20 -5.34 -1.19
CA SER A 228 -12.62 -6.53 -0.46
C SER A 228 -13.43 -7.49 -1.33
N ALA A 229 -14.39 -6.99 -2.12
CA ALA A 229 -15.13 -7.81 -3.08
C ALA A 229 -14.22 -8.43 -4.15
N LEU A 230 -13.26 -7.66 -4.69
CA LEU A 230 -12.31 -8.15 -5.67
C LEU A 230 -11.46 -9.30 -5.10
N VAL A 231 -10.80 -9.08 -3.95
CA VAL A 231 -9.97 -10.12 -3.32
C VAL A 231 -10.81 -11.32 -2.91
N PHE A 232 -12.01 -11.11 -2.36
CA PHE A 232 -12.92 -12.21 -2.03
C PHE A 232 -13.21 -13.11 -3.24
N ASN A 233 -13.54 -12.52 -4.40
CA ASN A 233 -13.82 -13.28 -5.63
C ASN A 233 -12.57 -14.00 -6.16
N ILE A 234 -11.37 -13.40 -6.07
CA ILE A 234 -10.11 -14.05 -6.47
C ILE A 234 -9.89 -15.37 -5.72
N PHE A 235 -10.28 -15.42 -4.44
CA PHE A 235 -10.09 -16.60 -3.60
C PHE A 235 -11.23 -17.62 -3.69
N HIS A 236 -12.44 -17.21 -4.06
CA HIS A 236 -13.61 -18.09 -4.16
C HIS A 236 -13.81 -18.68 -5.57
N ASP A 237 -13.24 -18.03 -6.60
CA ASP A 237 -13.27 -18.55 -7.97
C ASP A 237 -12.12 -19.54 -8.19
N THR A 238 -12.43 -20.71 -8.77
CA THR A 238 -11.40 -21.73 -9.07
C THR A 238 -10.35 -21.22 -10.06
N ASN A 239 -10.78 -20.42 -11.05
CA ASN A 239 -9.94 -19.83 -12.09
C ASN A 239 -10.35 -18.35 -12.30
N PRO A 240 -9.97 -17.44 -11.39
CA PRO A 240 -10.37 -16.05 -11.47
C PRO A 240 -9.76 -15.39 -12.71
N ASN A 241 -10.60 -14.71 -13.51
CA ASN A 241 -10.14 -13.87 -14.61
C ASN A 241 -9.90 -12.45 -14.09
N ILE A 242 -8.66 -12.13 -13.71
CA ILE A 242 -8.33 -10.81 -13.12
C ILE A 242 -8.60 -9.67 -14.06
N GLU A 243 -8.39 -9.84 -15.35
CA GLU A 243 -8.67 -8.76 -16.30
C GLU A 243 -10.15 -8.36 -16.22
N GLU A 244 -11.04 -9.35 -16.23
CA GLU A 244 -12.48 -9.15 -16.13
C GLU A 244 -12.89 -8.63 -14.75
N LEU A 245 -12.41 -9.25 -13.67
CA LEU A 245 -12.74 -8.85 -12.30
C LEU A 245 -12.29 -7.41 -12.00
N ALA A 246 -11.05 -7.04 -12.36
CA ALA A 246 -10.53 -5.70 -12.15
C ALA A 246 -11.22 -4.67 -13.07
N CYS A 247 -11.58 -5.04 -14.31
CA CYS A 247 -12.37 -4.16 -15.18
C CYS A 247 -13.77 -3.92 -14.62
N ALA A 248 -14.42 -4.95 -14.09
CA ALA A 248 -15.75 -4.84 -13.50
C ALA A 248 -15.72 -3.99 -12.22
N ALA A 249 -14.71 -4.18 -11.37
CA ALA A 249 -14.47 -3.35 -10.19
C ALA A 249 -14.28 -1.87 -10.57
N ALA A 250 -13.42 -1.60 -11.56
CA ALA A 250 -13.19 -0.24 -12.02
C ALA A 250 -14.46 0.41 -12.59
N SER A 251 -15.26 -0.36 -13.33
CA SER A 251 -16.53 0.13 -13.89
C SER A 251 -17.54 0.50 -12.80
N ARG A 252 -17.60 -0.26 -11.69
CA ARG A 252 -18.46 0.08 -10.54
C ARG A 252 -18.03 1.37 -9.85
N LEU A 253 -16.73 1.69 -9.91
CA LEU A 253 -16.15 2.94 -9.44
C LEU A 253 -16.20 4.08 -10.48
N GLY A 254 -16.85 3.85 -11.63
CA GLY A 254 -17.02 4.86 -12.68
C GLY A 254 -15.85 5.00 -13.65
N PHE A 255 -14.83 4.12 -13.59
CA PHE A 255 -13.70 4.14 -14.52
C PHE A 255 -13.82 3.04 -15.60
N PRO A 256 -13.85 3.37 -16.91
CA PRO A 256 -14.08 2.40 -17.98
C PRO A 256 -12.81 1.61 -18.36
N ALA A 257 -12.21 0.88 -17.41
CA ALA A 257 -10.92 0.20 -17.56
C ALA A 257 -10.85 -0.70 -18.81
N ALA A 258 -11.88 -1.49 -19.12
CA ALA A 258 -11.89 -2.37 -20.28
C ALA A 258 -11.69 -1.62 -21.61
N LYS A 259 -12.36 -0.47 -21.77
CA LYS A 259 -12.22 0.39 -22.97
C LYS A 259 -10.83 1.02 -23.03
N VAL A 260 -10.32 1.47 -21.87
CA VAL A 260 -9.00 2.08 -21.76
C VAL A 260 -7.91 1.07 -22.12
N VAL A 261 -7.94 -0.13 -21.53
CA VAL A 261 -7.00 -1.22 -21.83
C VAL A 261 -7.04 -1.61 -23.31
N ALA A 262 -8.24 -1.74 -23.90
CA ALA A 262 -8.37 -2.02 -25.34
C ALA A 262 -7.77 -0.89 -26.22
N SER A 263 -8.00 0.37 -25.86
CA SER A 263 -7.39 1.51 -26.57
C SER A 263 -5.87 1.51 -26.43
N VAL A 264 -5.36 1.26 -25.23
CA VAL A 264 -3.92 1.21 -24.96
C VAL A 264 -3.24 0.10 -25.76
N ARG A 265 -3.82 -1.10 -25.80
CA ARG A 265 -3.31 -2.23 -26.59
C ARG A 265 -3.32 -1.94 -28.08
N SER A 266 -4.41 -1.35 -28.60
CA SER A 266 -4.54 -1.04 -30.04
C SER A 266 -3.61 0.09 -30.50
N LYS A 267 -3.40 1.12 -29.68
CA LYS A 267 -2.54 2.27 -29.99
C LYS A 267 -1.09 2.09 -29.53
N GLN A 268 -0.79 1.02 -28.79
CA GLN A 268 0.49 0.80 -28.12
C GLN A 268 0.89 1.98 -27.21
N SER A 269 -0.10 2.54 -26.50
CA SER A 269 0.09 3.69 -25.62
C SER A 269 0.88 3.35 -24.35
N SER A 270 1.53 4.36 -23.79
CA SER A 270 2.29 4.26 -22.53
C SER A 270 1.33 4.19 -21.34
N ASP A 271 1.75 3.58 -20.24
CA ASP A 271 1.03 3.69 -18.97
C ASP A 271 0.96 5.13 -18.46
N CYS A 272 1.91 5.98 -18.84
CA CYS A 272 1.89 7.41 -18.52
C CYS A 272 0.74 8.17 -19.21
N ASP A 273 0.25 7.67 -20.36
CA ASP A 273 -0.90 8.27 -21.04
C ASP A 273 -2.20 8.02 -20.25
N VAL A 274 -2.22 6.96 -19.43
CA VAL A 274 -3.34 6.64 -18.55
C VAL A 274 -3.12 7.24 -17.17
N ILE A 275 -2.02 6.93 -16.51
CA ILE A 275 -1.65 7.42 -15.17
C ILE A 275 -0.72 8.62 -15.35
N GLY A 276 -1.24 9.81 -15.08
CA GLY A 276 -0.65 11.11 -15.41
C GLY A 276 -1.41 11.84 -16.53
N GLY A 277 -2.07 11.10 -17.43
CA GLY A 277 -2.90 11.65 -18.51
C GLY A 277 -4.41 11.64 -18.21
N ILE A 278 -4.98 10.46 -17.98
CA ILE A 278 -6.43 10.28 -17.71
C ILE A 278 -6.72 10.31 -16.20
N LEU A 279 -5.91 9.60 -15.43
CA LEU A 279 -5.98 9.49 -13.98
C LEU A 279 -4.79 10.21 -13.37
N SER A 280 -4.98 10.83 -12.21
CA SER A 280 -3.84 11.41 -11.46
C SER A 280 -2.92 10.31 -10.91
N SER A 281 -1.61 10.56 -10.90
CA SER A 281 -0.64 9.71 -10.19
C SER A 281 -0.57 9.99 -8.68
N ALA A 282 -1.31 11.00 -8.19
CA ALA A 282 -1.37 11.37 -6.77
C ALA A 282 -2.14 10.34 -5.91
N CYS A 283 -2.18 10.59 -4.60
CA CYS A 283 -2.69 9.65 -3.61
C CYS A 283 -4.21 9.51 -3.53
N TYR A 284 -5.00 10.41 -4.14
CA TYR A 284 -6.47 10.43 -4.02
C TYR A 284 -7.08 9.11 -4.48
N VAL A 285 -7.88 8.47 -3.62
CA VAL A 285 -8.33 7.08 -3.83
C VAL A 285 -9.20 6.92 -5.08
N ASP A 286 -9.95 7.96 -5.45
CA ASP A 286 -10.81 8.01 -6.64
C ASP A 286 -10.03 8.01 -7.97
N GLN A 287 -8.72 8.25 -7.91
CA GLN A 287 -7.82 8.22 -9.07
C GLN A 287 -6.84 7.04 -8.97
N SER A 288 -6.28 6.85 -7.78
CA SER A 288 -5.20 5.89 -7.53
C SER A 288 -5.68 4.44 -7.47
N PHE A 289 -6.85 4.14 -6.90
CA PHE A 289 -7.37 2.77 -6.93
C PHE A 289 -7.83 2.35 -8.33
N PRO A 290 -8.53 3.19 -9.12
CA PRO A 290 -8.74 2.92 -10.54
C PRO A 290 -7.44 2.71 -11.34
N SER A 291 -6.35 3.40 -10.97
CA SER A 291 -5.03 3.16 -11.57
C SER A 291 -4.49 1.77 -11.24
N VAL A 292 -4.66 1.28 -10.01
CA VAL A 292 -4.33 -0.11 -9.62
C VAL A 292 -5.15 -1.10 -10.43
N LEU A 293 -6.46 -0.90 -10.55
CA LEU A 293 -7.35 -1.78 -11.30
C LEU A 293 -7.01 -1.80 -12.80
N TYR A 294 -6.68 -0.65 -13.38
CA TYR A 294 -6.18 -0.56 -14.74
C TYR A 294 -4.90 -1.38 -14.95
N LEU A 295 -3.91 -1.24 -14.05
CA LEU A 295 -2.65 -2.00 -14.15
C LEU A 295 -2.89 -3.50 -13.97
N ALA A 296 -3.73 -3.90 -13.01
CA ALA A 296 -4.13 -5.28 -12.81
C ALA A 296 -4.84 -5.86 -14.04
N SER A 297 -5.69 -5.08 -14.71
CA SER A 297 -6.34 -5.49 -15.96
C SER A 297 -5.37 -5.58 -17.13
N ARG A 298 -4.48 -4.60 -17.30
CA ARG A 298 -3.53 -4.55 -18.43
C ARG A 298 -2.51 -5.68 -18.35
N TYR A 299 -2.00 -5.96 -17.15
CA TYR A 299 -0.91 -6.89 -16.86
C TYR A 299 -1.40 -8.13 -16.10
N SER A 300 -2.64 -8.55 -16.35
CA SER A 300 -3.34 -9.61 -15.62
C SER A 300 -2.61 -10.97 -15.56
N ASN A 301 -1.63 -11.19 -16.42
CA ASN A 301 -0.82 -12.41 -16.51
C ASN A 301 0.69 -12.18 -16.31
N ASN A 302 1.12 -10.98 -15.89
CA ASN A 302 2.54 -10.64 -15.76
C ASN A 302 2.80 -9.74 -14.54
N PHE A 303 3.07 -10.39 -13.41
CA PHE A 303 3.34 -9.74 -12.13
C PHE A 303 4.51 -8.74 -12.21
N GLU A 304 5.64 -9.16 -12.77
CA GLU A 304 6.85 -8.35 -12.87
C GLU A 304 6.62 -7.09 -13.72
N ALA A 305 6.01 -7.23 -14.90
CA ALA A 305 5.73 -6.10 -15.77
C ALA A 305 4.77 -5.09 -15.12
N ALA A 306 3.78 -5.57 -14.36
CA ALA A 306 2.81 -4.72 -13.68
C ALA A 306 3.47 -3.83 -12.61
N LEU A 307 4.33 -4.41 -11.76
CA LEU A 307 4.99 -3.66 -10.70
C LEU A 307 6.08 -2.72 -11.24
N ILE A 308 6.78 -3.12 -12.31
CA ILE A 308 7.68 -2.21 -13.04
C ILE A 308 6.89 -1.03 -13.61
N ALA A 309 5.75 -1.28 -14.26
CA ALA A 309 4.90 -0.22 -14.80
C ALA A 309 4.41 0.74 -13.70
N ASN A 310 3.86 0.21 -12.60
CA ASN A 310 3.43 1.01 -11.44
C ASN A 310 4.55 1.90 -10.90
N THR A 311 5.74 1.34 -10.74
CA THR A 311 6.90 2.06 -10.20
C THR A 311 7.29 3.23 -11.09
N ASN A 312 7.36 2.98 -12.40
CA ASN A 312 7.87 3.94 -13.38
C ASN A 312 6.84 5.01 -13.82
N VAL A 313 5.58 4.93 -13.38
CA VAL A 313 4.61 6.04 -13.52
C VAL A 313 4.62 7.01 -12.32
N GLY A 314 5.48 6.78 -11.32
CA GLY A 314 5.72 7.73 -10.22
C GLY A 314 4.49 8.05 -9.37
N GLY A 315 4.48 9.21 -8.72
CA GLY A 315 3.40 9.62 -7.80
C GLY A 315 3.30 8.70 -6.58
N ASP A 316 2.09 8.44 -6.07
CA ASP A 316 1.87 7.54 -4.93
C ASP A 316 1.96 6.05 -5.36
N ASN A 317 3.15 5.66 -5.82
CA ASN A 317 3.43 4.35 -6.38
C ASN A 317 3.66 3.27 -5.32
N CYS A 318 4.09 3.61 -4.10
CA CYS A 318 4.36 2.63 -3.05
C CYS A 318 3.07 1.96 -2.59
N HIS A 319 2.05 2.76 -2.25
CA HIS A 319 0.76 2.24 -1.82
C HIS A 319 0.02 1.54 -2.96
N ARG A 320 0.06 2.10 -4.19
CA ARG A 320 -0.47 1.38 -5.36
C ARG A 320 0.28 0.07 -5.60
N GLY A 321 1.60 0.04 -5.41
CA GLY A 321 2.44 -1.13 -5.58
C GLY A 321 2.10 -2.23 -4.58
N ALA A 322 1.89 -1.88 -3.31
CA ALA A 322 1.45 -2.81 -2.29
C ALA A 322 0.08 -3.45 -2.66
N VAL A 323 -0.91 -2.64 -3.01
CA VAL A 323 -2.26 -3.13 -3.34
C VAL A 323 -2.26 -3.93 -4.66
N LEU A 324 -1.55 -3.45 -5.69
CA LEU A 324 -1.40 -4.15 -6.97
C LEU A 324 -0.69 -5.49 -6.79
N GLY A 325 0.36 -5.52 -5.97
CA GLY A 325 1.10 -6.72 -5.62
C GLY A 325 0.23 -7.75 -4.90
N ALA A 326 -0.65 -7.32 -3.99
CA ALA A 326 -1.62 -8.21 -3.35
C ALA A 326 -2.60 -8.84 -4.36
N ILE A 327 -3.16 -8.02 -5.27
CA ILE A 327 -4.14 -8.46 -6.26
C ILE A 327 -3.51 -9.43 -7.26
N LEU A 328 -2.36 -9.08 -7.85
CA LEU A 328 -1.72 -9.94 -8.84
C LEU A 328 -1.06 -11.17 -8.18
N GLY A 329 -0.48 -11.02 -6.99
CA GLY A 329 0.10 -12.13 -6.25
C GLY A 329 -0.94 -13.17 -5.83
N SER A 330 -2.12 -12.74 -5.35
CA SER A 330 -3.24 -13.67 -5.07
C SER A 330 -3.80 -14.35 -6.31
N SER A 331 -3.60 -13.78 -7.50
CA SER A 331 -4.09 -14.38 -8.73
C SER A 331 -3.08 -15.28 -9.44
N LEU A 332 -1.82 -14.89 -9.45
CA LEU A 332 -0.76 -15.52 -10.24
C LEU A 332 0.08 -16.47 -9.40
N GLY A 333 -0.02 -16.38 -8.07
CA GLY A 333 0.67 -17.26 -7.14
C GLY A 333 2.06 -16.76 -6.77
N PHE A 334 2.68 -17.43 -5.80
CA PHE A 334 3.99 -17.05 -5.29
C PHE A 334 5.09 -17.16 -6.36
N GLU A 335 5.04 -18.20 -7.18
CA GLU A 335 6.05 -18.47 -8.24
C GLU A 335 6.04 -17.43 -9.37
N ALA A 336 4.99 -16.59 -9.47
CA ALA A 336 4.97 -15.49 -10.43
C ALA A 336 5.83 -14.30 -9.99
N ILE A 337 6.22 -14.25 -8.71
CA ILE A 337 7.05 -13.18 -8.16
C ILE A 337 8.52 -13.50 -8.45
N PRO A 338 9.29 -12.58 -9.08
CA PRO A 338 10.71 -12.80 -9.29
C PRO A 338 11.46 -13.12 -7.99
N LYS A 339 12.14 -14.27 -7.94
CA LYS A 339 12.91 -14.70 -6.75
C LYS A 339 13.87 -13.62 -6.24
N ARG A 340 14.51 -12.88 -7.15
CA ARG A 340 15.42 -11.78 -6.81
C ARG A 340 14.77 -10.64 -6.03
N TRP A 341 13.46 -10.45 -6.17
CA TRP A 341 12.70 -9.47 -5.41
C TRP A 341 12.31 -10.02 -4.03
N ILE A 342 11.98 -11.31 -3.92
CA ILE A 342 11.78 -11.95 -2.61
C ILE A 342 13.08 -11.89 -1.80
N ASP A 343 14.18 -12.43 -2.35
CA ASP A 343 15.49 -12.48 -1.69
C ASP A 343 16.06 -11.08 -1.40
N GLY A 344 15.64 -10.06 -2.16
CA GLY A 344 16.16 -8.69 -2.08
C GLY A 344 15.48 -7.82 -1.01
N LEU A 345 14.43 -8.30 -0.35
CA LEU A 345 13.78 -7.59 0.75
C LEU A 345 14.67 -7.61 2.00
N ILE A 346 14.86 -6.45 2.63
CA ILE A 346 15.77 -6.32 3.78
C ILE A 346 15.32 -7.17 4.97
N ALA A 347 14.01 -7.30 5.18
CA ALA A 347 13.44 -8.11 6.25
C ALA A 347 12.97 -9.49 5.76
N HIS A 348 13.64 -10.06 4.75
CA HIS A 348 13.24 -11.33 4.11
C HIS A 348 12.95 -12.45 5.13
N ASP A 349 13.86 -12.71 6.06
CA ASP A 349 13.76 -13.86 6.96
C ASP A 349 12.60 -13.70 7.95
N GLU A 350 12.42 -12.51 8.51
CA GLU A 350 11.30 -12.23 9.40
C GLU A 350 9.97 -12.24 8.64
N LEU A 351 9.92 -11.66 7.43
CA LEU A 351 8.72 -11.69 6.58
C LEU A 351 8.34 -13.12 6.23
N ASN A 352 9.30 -13.96 5.85
CA ASN A 352 9.04 -15.38 5.57
C ASN A 352 8.38 -16.06 6.78
N ASN A 353 8.95 -15.90 7.97
CA ASN A 353 8.40 -16.51 9.18
C ASN A 353 6.99 -15.99 9.51
N GLU A 354 6.75 -14.69 9.38
CA GLU A 354 5.46 -14.07 9.64
C GLU A 354 4.38 -14.50 8.63
N ILE A 355 4.73 -14.56 7.35
CA ILE A 355 3.85 -14.98 6.26
C ILE A 355 3.47 -16.45 6.41
N GLU A 356 4.44 -17.35 6.64
CA GLU A 356 4.14 -18.77 6.81
C GLU A 356 3.34 -19.04 8.09
N THR A 357 3.59 -18.28 9.16
CA THR A 357 2.76 -18.35 10.38
C THR A 357 1.32 -17.92 10.10
N PHE A 358 1.14 -16.86 9.31
CA PHE A 358 -0.18 -16.36 8.93
C PHE A 358 -0.93 -17.37 8.08
N ILE A 359 -0.28 -17.91 7.05
CA ILE A 359 -0.87 -18.93 6.17
C ILE A 359 -1.35 -20.13 6.99
N LYS A 360 -0.51 -20.68 7.87
CA LYS A 360 -0.87 -21.82 8.72
C LYS A 360 -2.10 -21.55 9.61
N ARG A 361 -2.36 -20.29 9.97
CA ARG A 361 -3.48 -19.90 10.83
C ARG A 361 -4.78 -19.67 10.05
N PHE A 362 -4.69 -19.16 8.83
CA PHE A 362 -5.85 -18.65 8.08
C PHE A 362 -6.13 -19.38 6.75
N GLU A 363 -5.35 -20.41 6.41
CA GLU A 363 -5.59 -21.26 5.23
C GLU A 363 -6.91 -22.03 5.26
#